data_AF-J9FZN4-F1
#
_entry.id   AF-J9FZN4-F1
#
_cell.length_a   1.000
_cell.length_b   1.000
_cell.length_c   1.000
_cell.angle_alpha   90.00
_cell.angle_beta   90.00
_cell.angle_gamma   90.00
#
_symmetry.space_group_name_H-M   'P 1'
#
loop_
_entity.id
_entity.type
_entity.pdbx_description
1 polymer ?
#
loop_
_entity_poly.entity_id
_entity_poly.type
_entity_poly.pdbx_seq_one_letter_code
_entity_poly.pdbx_strand_id
1 'polypeptide(L)'
;MVDRIIQLFETRKAIVIYFSDHGEEMYDFRKQHGRTDLKVDLTPEAYRYQLEIPFMVYLTPACRQDTALCQKVRSGLHRPFMTDGLPYFIFDLVAPNSRWADATQSPVSPSYVVP
;
A
#
# COMPACT_ATOMS: atom_id res chain seq x y z
N MET A 1 17.83 1.73 3.10
CA MET A 1 17.11 1.46 4.37
C MET A 1 16.10 0.34 4.21
N VAL A 2 15.12 0.44 3.30
CA VAL A 2 14.10 -0.60 3.07
C VAL A 2 14.68 -1.93 2.61
N ASP A 3 15.74 -1.88 1.79
CA ASP A 3 16.53 -3.04 1.36
C ASP A 3 17.07 -3.87 2.54
N ARG A 4 17.55 -3.22 3.60
CA ARG A 4 18.09 -3.89 4.79
C ARG A 4 16.98 -4.60 5.57
N ILE A 5 15.79 -4.01 5.63
CA ILE A 5 14.61 -4.65 6.25
C ILE A 5 14.22 -5.89 5.45
N ILE A 6 14.18 -5.80 4.12
CA ILE A 6 13.89 -6.93 3.25
C ILE A 6 14.90 -8.07 3.47
N GLN A 7 16.20 -7.76 3.57
CA GLN A 7 17.26 -8.73 3.82
C GLN A 7 17.08 -9.51 5.15
N LEU A 8 16.47 -8.91 6.18
CA LEU A 8 16.19 -9.61 7.44
C LEU A 8 15.26 -10.82 7.27
N PHE A 9 14.46 -10.84 6.19
CA PHE A 9 13.46 -11.87 5.94
C PHE A 9 13.77 -12.76 4.73
N GLU A 10 14.90 -12.57 4.04
CA GLU A 10 15.17 -13.19 2.73
C GLU A 10 15.11 -14.73 2.75
N THR A 11 15.48 -15.36 3.86
CA THR A 11 15.47 -16.82 4.04
C THR A 11 14.16 -17.36 4.63
N ARG A 12 13.18 -16.51 4.93
CA ARG A 12 11.90 -16.87 5.55
C ARG A 12 10.77 -16.82 4.52
N LYS A 13 9.72 -17.64 4.71
CA LYS A 13 8.46 -17.47 3.98
C LYS A 13 7.71 -16.27 4.55
N ALA A 14 7.97 -15.09 3.98
CA ALA A 14 7.43 -13.82 4.46
C ALA A 14 6.95 -12.90 3.32
N ILE A 15 5.94 -12.10 3.65
CA ILE A 15 5.46 -10.95 2.89
C ILE A 15 5.91 -9.71 3.66
N VAL A 16 6.60 -8.79 3.00
CA VAL A 16 7.00 -7.49 3.56
C VAL A 16 6.17 -6.40 2.91
N ILE A 17 5.41 -5.66 3.71
CA ILE A 17 4.61 -4.52 3.26
C ILE A 17 5.27 -3.25 3.81
N TYR A 18 5.65 -2.34 2.93
CA TYR A 18 6.23 -1.04 3.25
C TYR A 18 5.36 0.07 2.70
N PHE A 19 5.06 1.07 3.51
CA PHE A 19 4.35 2.27 3.08
C PHE A 19 4.73 3.45 3.99
N SER A 20 4.58 4.67 3.47
CA SER A 20 4.72 5.89 4.28
C SER A 20 3.40 6.18 5.00
N ASP A 21 3.45 6.82 6.16
CA ASP A 21 2.24 7.31 6.84
C ASP A 21 1.62 8.51 6.11
N HIS A 22 2.46 9.37 5.53
CA HIS A 22 2.05 10.46 4.66
C HIS A 22 3.15 10.85 3.65
N GLY A 23 2.79 11.71 2.69
CA GLY A 23 3.73 12.42 1.82
C GLY A 23 4.16 13.76 2.42
N GLU A 24 4.97 14.53 1.71
CA GLU A 24 5.42 15.86 2.12
C GLU A 24 5.59 16.74 0.87
N GLU A 25 5.06 17.98 0.88
CA GLU A 25 5.32 18.95 -0.18
C GLU A 25 6.67 19.64 0.07
N MET A 26 7.56 19.61 -0.93
CA MET A 26 8.93 20.07 -0.86
C MET A 26 9.26 20.94 -2.06
N TYR A 27 8.68 22.14 -2.11
CA TYR A 27 8.81 23.09 -3.21
C TYR A 27 8.35 22.56 -4.58
N ASP A 28 7.44 21.59 -4.60
CA ASP A 28 7.06 20.89 -5.84
C ASP A 28 6.32 21.78 -6.84
N PHE A 29 5.37 22.59 -6.37
CA PHE A 29 4.52 23.42 -7.24
C PHE A 29 4.37 24.87 -6.80
N ARG A 30 4.86 25.22 -5.60
CA ARG A 30 4.87 26.58 -5.05
C ARG A 30 5.98 26.73 -4.02
N LYS A 31 6.19 27.96 -3.52
CA LYS A 31 7.17 28.25 -2.47
C LYS A 31 6.64 27.81 -1.10
N GLN A 32 6.60 26.50 -0.89
CA GLN A 32 6.10 25.86 0.32
C GLN A 32 6.97 24.67 0.68
N HIS A 33 7.13 24.44 1.98
CA HIS A 33 7.81 23.27 2.52
C HIS A 33 6.97 22.71 3.66
N GLY A 34 6.71 21.42 3.56
CA GLY A 34 5.97 20.63 4.51
C GLY A 34 4.47 20.67 4.32
N ARG A 35 3.75 20.23 5.35
CA ARG A 35 2.30 20.03 5.29
C ARG A 35 1.50 21.31 5.49
N THR A 36 0.36 21.38 4.82
CA THR A 36 -0.68 22.39 5.03
C THR A 36 -1.92 21.79 5.68
N ASP A 37 -2.79 22.66 6.20
CA ASP A 37 -4.14 22.23 6.56
C ASP A 37 -4.96 22.01 5.28
N LEU A 38 -5.11 20.75 4.88
CA LEU A 38 -5.91 20.33 3.72
C LEU A 38 -7.42 20.57 3.88
N LYS A 39 -7.89 21.14 5.00
CA LYS A 39 -9.25 21.70 5.11
C LYS A 39 -9.37 23.10 4.52
N VAL A 40 -8.24 23.79 4.36
CA VAL A 40 -8.17 25.16 3.84
C VAL A 40 -7.47 25.18 2.49
N ASP A 41 -6.39 24.40 2.35
CA ASP A 41 -5.60 24.31 1.14
C ASP A 41 -6.10 23.17 0.24
N LEU A 42 -7.17 23.49 -0.51
CA LEU A 42 -7.90 22.53 -1.32
C LEU A 42 -7.29 22.32 -2.72
N THR A 43 -6.01 22.67 -2.92
CA THR A 43 -5.36 22.52 -4.22
C THR A 43 -5.07 21.04 -4.52
N PRO A 44 -5.36 20.54 -5.74
CA PRO A 44 -5.10 19.14 -6.09
C PRO A 44 -3.65 18.71 -5.83
N GLU A 45 -2.70 19.61 -6.08
CA GLU A 45 -1.28 19.40 -5.86
C GLU A 45 -0.96 19.25 -4.37
N ALA A 46 -1.58 20.03 -3.47
CA ALA A 46 -1.39 19.86 -2.03
C ALA A 46 -1.86 18.48 -1.56
N TYR A 47 -2.99 17.98 -2.05
CA TYR A 47 -3.45 16.61 -1.78
C TYR A 47 -2.47 15.57 -2.32
N ARG A 48 -2.02 15.73 -3.56
CA ARG A 48 -1.08 14.81 -4.20
C ARG A 48 0.21 14.67 -3.40
N TYR A 49 0.88 15.77 -3.09
CA TYR A 49 2.19 15.70 -2.43
C TYR A 49 2.11 15.30 -0.96
N GLN A 50 0.99 15.55 -0.26
CA GLN A 50 0.83 15.21 1.15
C GLN A 50 0.16 13.84 1.40
N LEU A 51 -0.62 13.32 0.45
CA LEU A 51 -1.38 12.07 0.61
C LEU A 51 -0.97 10.94 -0.33
N GLU A 52 -0.40 11.21 -1.51
CA GLU A 52 0.15 10.12 -2.33
C GLU A 52 1.43 9.60 -1.70
N ILE A 53 1.46 8.31 -1.37
CA ILE A 53 2.56 7.66 -0.66
C ILE A 53 3.14 6.51 -1.49
N PRO A 54 4.42 6.16 -1.28
CA PRO A 54 4.93 4.89 -1.75
C PRO A 54 4.23 3.75 -1.00
N PHE A 55 3.79 2.73 -1.72
CA PHE A 55 3.29 1.47 -1.18
C PHE A 55 3.95 0.31 -1.91
N MET A 56 4.66 -0.55 -1.18
CA MET A 56 5.44 -1.64 -1.75
C MET A 56 5.14 -2.95 -1.03
N VAL A 57 4.95 -4.01 -1.84
CA VAL A 57 4.80 -5.38 -1.36
C VAL A 57 5.97 -6.19 -1.91
N TYR A 58 6.78 -6.73 -1.02
CA TYR A 58 7.86 -7.64 -1.37
C TYR A 58 7.53 -9.06 -0.92
N LEU A 59 7.51 -9.98 -1.88
CA LEU A 59 7.43 -11.41 -1.61
C LEU A 59 8.85 -11.98 -1.58
N THR A 60 9.21 -12.65 -0.49
CA THR A 60 10.46 -13.42 -0.37
C THR A 60 10.54 -14.56 -1.40
N PRO A 61 11.73 -15.08 -1.74
CA PRO A 61 11.87 -16.21 -2.67
C PRO A 61 11.00 -17.43 -2.32
N ALA A 62 10.83 -17.73 -1.02
CA ALA A 62 9.96 -18.79 -0.55
C ALA A 62 8.46 -18.50 -0.78
N CYS A 63 8.01 -17.26 -0.62
CA CYS A 63 6.65 -16.86 -0.97
C CYS A 63 6.41 -16.90 -2.49
N ARG A 64 7.43 -16.61 -3.31
CA ARG A 64 7.30 -16.61 -4.79
C ARG A 64 7.06 -17.99 -5.41
N GLN A 65 7.29 -19.06 -4.65
CA GLN A 65 6.90 -20.42 -5.06
C GLN A 65 5.37 -20.58 -5.14
N ASP A 66 4.62 -19.77 -4.41
CA ASP A 66 3.17 -19.67 -4.51
C ASP A 66 2.80 -18.69 -5.63
N THR A 67 2.59 -19.25 -6.83
CA THR A 67 2.25 -18.46 -8.02
C THR A 67 0.89 -17.80 -7.93
N ALA A 68 -0.07 -18.38 -7.19
CA ALA A 68 -1.38 -17.80 -6.95
C ALA A 68 -1.28 -16.55 -6.08
N LEU A 69 -0.48 -16.60 -5.01
CA LEU A 69 -0.17 -15.42 -4.19
C LEU A 69 0.51 -14.32 -5.03
N CYS A 70 1.48 -14.68 -5.89
CA CYS A 70 2.14 -13.72 -6.77
C CYS A 70 1.16 -13.03 -7.73
N GLN A 71 0.28 -13.81 -8.37
CA GLN A 71 -0.75 -13.28 -9.27
C GLN A 71 -1.75 -12.39 -8.51
N LYS A 72 -2.15 -12.80 -7.31
CA LYS A 72 -3.03 -12.03 -6.43
C LYS A 72 -2.42 -10.68 -6.08
N VAL A 73 -1.18 -10.63 -5.59
CA VAL A 73 -0.50 -9.35 -5.31
C VAL A 73 -0.38 -8.49 -6.57
N ARG A 74 -0.04 -9.10 -7.72
CA ARG A 74 0.11 -8.39 -8.99
C ARG A 74 -1.20 -7.79 -9.50
N SER A 75 -2.36 -8.39 -9.21
CA SER A 75 -3.67 -7.87 -9.65
C SER A 75 -4.00 -6.49 -9.05
N GLY A 76 -3.40 -6.16 -7.89
CA GLY A 76 -3.59 -4.88 -7.22
C GLY A 76 -2.65 -3.76 -7.67
N LEU A 77 -1.61 -4.04 -8.49
CA LEU A 77 -0.46 -3.13 -8.71
C LEU A 77 -0.82 -1.71 -9.16
N HIS A 78 -1.86 -1.55 -9.98
CA HIS A 78 -2.26 -0.25 -10.55
C HIS A 78 -3.65 0.20 -10.10
N ARG A 79 -4.18 -0.41 -9.04
CA ARG A 79 -5.50 -0.06 -8.53
C ARG A 79 -5.36 1.07 -7.51
N PRO A 80 -6.21 2.11 -7.55
CA PRO A 80 -6.21 3.11 -6.49
C PRO A 80 -6.46 2.43 -5.15
N PHE A 81 -5.74 2.88 -4.12
CA PHE A 81 -5.78 2.27 -2.81
C PHE A 81 -5.52 3.33 -1.73
N MET A 82 -6.24 3.20 -0.63
CA MET A 82 -6.08 4.05 0.55
C MET A 82 -5.69 3.17 1.75
N THR A 83 -4.88 3.71 2.65
CA THR A 83 -4.36 2.98 3.82
C THR A 83 -5.46 2.45 4.75
N ASP A 84 -6.66 3.03 4.73
CA ASP A 84 -7.83 2.53 5.45
C ASP A 84 -8.20 1.09 5.03
N GLY A 85 -7.88 0.71 3.79
CA GLY A 85 -8.06 -0.63 3.26
C GLY A 85 -7.00 -1.65 3.69
N LEU A 86 -5.92 -1.21 4.37
CA LEU A 86 -4.77 -2.06 4.72
C LEU A 86 -5.14 -3.32 5.53
N PRO A 87 -6.03 -3.26 6.55
CA PRO A 87 -6.42 -4.47 7.28
C PRO A 87 -7.06 -5.52 6.37
N TYR A 88 -7.91 -5.09 5.43
CA TYR A 88 -8.60 -5.97 4.49
C TYR A 88 -7.64 -6.54 3.46
N PHE A 89 -6.70 -5.74 2.96
CA PHE A 89 -5.60 -6.20 2.12
C PHE A 89 -4.80 -7.32 2.82
N ILE A 90 -4.43 -7.13 4.09
CA ILE A 90 -3.71 -8.14 4.87
C ILE A 90 -4.55 -9.41 5.03
N PHE A 91 -5.83 -9.30 5.41
CA PHE A 91 -6.71 -10.46 5.53
C PHE A 91 -6.80 -11.23 4.21
N ASP A 92 -6.96 -10.54 3.09
CA ASP A 92 -7.09 -11.18 1.79
C ASP A 92 -5.80 -11.95 1.38
N LEU A 93 -4.63 -11.53 1.88
CA LEU A 93 -3.36 -12.22 1.65
C LEU A 93 -3.14 -13.43 2.58
N VAL A 94 -3.47 -13.34 3.87
CA VAL A 94 -3.04 -14.35 4.86
C VAL A 94 -4.17 -15.05 5.61
N ALA A 95 -5.37 -14.50 5.61
CA ALA A 95 -6.53 -15.06 6.33
C ALA A 95 -7.86 -14.69 5.63
N PRO A 96 -8.09 -15.07 4.37
CA PRO A 96 -9.25 -14.63 3.58
C PRO A 96 -10.60 -15.11 4.15
N ASN A 97 -10.60 -16.17 4.96
CA ASN A 97 -11.80 -16.71 5.62
C ASN A 97 -12.06 -16.10 7.01
N SER A 98 -11.29 -15.08 7.40
CA SER A 98 -11.49 -14.33 8.64
C SER A 98 -12.88 -13.68 8.65
N ARG A 99 -13.62 -13.70 9.77
CA ARG A 99 -14.92 -12.99 9.88
C ARG A 99 -14.81 -11.47 9.77
N TRP A 100 -13.60 -10.93 9.79
CA TRP A 100 -13.29 -9.50 9.63
C TRP A 100 -12.78 -9.17 8.21
N ALA A 101 -12.61 -10.18 7.36
CA ALA A 101 -12.26 -9.95 5.97
C ALA A 101 -13.42 -9.29 5.24
N ASP A 102 -13.11 -8.33 4.38
CA ASP A 102 -14.04 -7.71 3.45
C ASP A 102 -13.36 -7.59 2.08
N ALA A 103 -13.76 -8.45 1.17
CA ALA A 103 -13.21 -8.52 -0.18
C ALA A 103 -13.51 -7.27 -1.01
N THR A 104 -14.47 -6.43 -0.60
CA THR A 104 -14.79 -5.18 -1.29
C THR A 104 -13.80 -4.05 -0.97
N GLN A 105 -12.96 -4.23 0.05
CA GLN A 105 -11.99 -3.23 0.54
C GLN A 105 -10.51 -3.60 0.25
N SER A 106 -10.24 -4.78 -0.30
CA SER A 106 -8.90 -5.26 -0.63
C SER A 106 -8.56 -5.04 -2.11
N PRO A 107 -7.51 -4.28 -2.48
CA PRO A 107 -7.16 -4.04 -3.89
C PRO A 107 -6.78 -5.30 -4.67
N VAL A 108 -6.49 -6.42 -4.00
CA VAL A 108 -6.15 -7.69 -4.66
C VAL A 108 -7.33 -8.64 -4.83
N SER A 109 -8.53 -8.19 -4.44
CA SER A 109 -9.78 -8.91 -4.63
C SER A 109 -10.47 -8.48 -5.93
N PRO A 110 -11.08 -9.42 -6.68
CA PRO A 110 -11.89 -9.09 -7.86
C PRO A 110 -13.15 -8.27 -7.52
N SER A 111 -13.63 -8.33 -6.28
CA SER A 111 -14.82 -7.61 -5.81
C SER A 111 -14.52 -6.21 -5.26
N TYR A 112 -13.26 -5.76 -5.31
CA TYR A 112 -12.85 -4.48 -4.74
C TYR A 112 -13.53 -3.30 -5.41
N VAL A 113 -14.12 -2.45 -4.56
CA VAL A 113 -14.73 -1.19 -4.93
C VAL A 113 -13.71 -0.10 -4.66
N VAL A 114 -13.37 0.65 -5.71
CA VAL A 114 -12.43 1.77 -5.60
C VAL A 114 -13.05 2.84 -4.69
N PRO A 115 -12.29 3.38 -3.71
CA PRO A 115 -12.76 4.44 -2.83
C PRO A 115 -13.02 5.76 -3.56
#